data_AF-T1JF29-F1
#
_entry.id   AF-T1JF29-F1
#
_cell.length_a   1.000
_cell.length_b   1.000
_cell.length_c   1.000
_cell.angle_alpha   90.00
_cell.angle_beta   90.00
_cell.angle_gamma   90.00
#
_symmetry.space_group_name_H-M   'P 1'
#
loop_
_entity.id
_entity.type
_entity.pdbx_description
1 polymer ?
#
loop_
_entity_poly.entity_id
_entity_poly.type
_entity_poly.pdbx_seq_one_letter_code
_entity_poly.pdbx_strand_id
1 'polypeptide(L)'
;MCCILENLTLFLLDSFPEYHSRHVPFYEARNISKCNRSKTLEQLKIMSSFTTQEDAIMHCKCLSLCDVTEEAITHDQIPYDDDSILEVFVVNSYVRTLQERFSYDIIFLLCDIGGNMGLYFGMSCLTLVEIFVHCSKLPCINFKKTTTANSKMRNKIQTILEKNQKEKKQSFPKKILKISIKLFLVLISLYYIYNLIDSYLQYPLFKTVSLIRDPIIQFPLIIVCGESSEITNAKRNLAKQLNSNCELLQFVDLLHKSSQFANKPLQLWEASTLMYKQLQRSKKD
;
A
#
# COMPACT_ATOMS: atom_id res chain seq x y z
N MET A 1 -2.67 4.00 -14.44
CA MET A 1 -2.87 5.44 -14.76
C MET A 1 -4.25 5.96 -14.31
N CYS A 2 -5.32 5.14 -14.26
CA CYS A 2 -6.66 5.58 -13.79
C CYS A 2 -6.73 6.03 -12.32
N CYS A 3 -6.04 5.37 -11.36
CA CYS A 3 -6.08 5.79 -9.95
C CYS A 3 -5.37 7.11 -9.66
N ILE A 4 -4.38 7.48 -10.49
CA ILE A 4 -3.70 8.78 -10.41
C ILE A 4 -4.70 9.88 -10.75
N LEU A 5 -5.60 9.63 -11.71
CA LEU A 5 -6.59 10.61 -12.11
C LEU A 5 -7.65 10.77 -11.01
N GLU A 6 -8.32 9.71 -10.56
CA GLU A 6 -9.48 9.82 -9.66
C GLU A 6 -9.15 10.57 -8.34
N ASN A 7 -7.99 10.30 -7.74
CA ASN A 7 -7.50 10.99 -6.53
C ASN A 7 -6.98 12.42 -6.77
N LEU A 8 -6.52 12.73 -7.98
CA LEU A 8 -6.18 14.12 -8.37
C LEU A 8 -7.41 15.02 -8.26
N THR A 9 -8.61 14.48 -8.49
CA THR A 9 -9.89 15.21 -8.34
C THR A 9 -10.14 15.62 -6.89
N LEU A 10 -10.00 14.68 -5.95
CA LEU A 10 -10.18 14.96 -4.51
C LEU A 10 -9.14 15.97 -4.00
N PHE A 11 -7.89 15.83 -4.44
CA PHE A 11 -6.82 16.76 -4.06
C PHE A 11 -7.00 18.16 -4.66
N LEU A 12 -7.41 18.26 -5.93
CA LEU A 12 -7.72 19.55 -6.58
C LEU A 12 -8.99 20.19 -6.00
N LEU A 13 -9.96 19.39 -5.55
CA LEU A 13 -11.16 19.86 -4.86
C LEU A 13 -10.82 20.46 -3.48
N ASP A 14 -9.94 19.82 -2.70
CA ASP A 14 -9.52 20.32 -1.38
C ASP A 14 -8.55 21.51 -1.45
N SER A 15 -7.67 21.55 -2.47
CA SER A 15 -6.62 22.56 -2.57
C SER A 15 -7.06 23.86 -3.27
N PHE A 16 -8.13 23.83 -4.07
CA PHE A 16 -8.60 24.97 -4.85
C PHE A 16 -10.14 25.10 -4.85
N PRO A 17 -10.74 25.55 -3.73
CA PRO A 17 -12.20 25.63 -3.57
C PRO A 17 -12.90 26.58 -4.56
N GLU A 18 -12.17 27.47 -5.26
CA GLU A 18 -12.75 28.39 -6.26
C GLU A 18 -13.02 27.75 -7.65
N TYR A 19 -12.54 26.53 -7.94
CA TYR A 19 -12.67 25.90 -9.27
C TYR A 19 -13.79 24.85 -9.38
N HIS A 20 -14.76 24.94 -8.48
CA HIS A 20 -15.65 23.86 -8.04
C HIS A 20 -16.76 23.35 -9.00
N SER A 21 -16.72 23.55 -10.32
CA SER A 21 -17.95 23.29 -11.11
C SER A 21 -17.83 22.77 -12.54
N ARG A 22 -16.65 22.42 -13.07
CA ARG A 22 -16.54 22.03 -14.49
C ARG A 22 -15.45 21.00 -14.75
N HIS A 23 -15.78 19.99 -15.56
CA HIS A 23 -14.83 18.93 -15.94
C HIS A 23 -14.25 19.12 -17.34
N VAL A 24 -13.05 18.57 -17.49
CA VAL A 24 -12.37 18.36 -18.76
C VAL A 24 -13.10 17.23 -19.51
N PRO A 25 -13.22 17.28 -20.85
CA PRO A 25 -14.02 16.32 -21.63
C PRO A 25 -13.61 14.84 -21.52
N PHE A 26 -12.44 14.51 -20.99
CA PHE A 26 -11.99 13.13 -20.73
C PHE A 26 -12.41 12.59 -19.36
N TYR A 27 -13.06 13.43 -18.54
CA TYR A 27 -13.45 13.09 -17.19
C TYR A 27 -14.91 12.70 -17.13
N GLU A 28 -15.18 11.46 -16.77
CA GLU A 28 -16.53 10.96 -16.58
C GLU A 28 -17.03 11.27 -15.16
N ALA A 29 -17.18 12.57 -14.86
CA ALA A 29 -17.85 12.99 -13.65
C ALA A 29 -19.36 13.07 -13.90
N ARG A 30 -20.11 12.21 -13.21
CA ARG A 30 -21.58 12.26 -13.26
C ARG A 30 -22.05 13.56 -12.60
N ASN A 31 -22.99 14.27 -13.24
CA ASN A 31 -23.71 15.46 -12.74
C ASN A 31 -23.01 16.84 -12.74
N ILE A 32 -21.92 17.07 -13.48
CA ILE A 32 -21.26 18.39 -13.48
C ILE A 32 -21.25 19.02 -14.87
N SER A 33 -21.50 20.35 -14.91
CA SER A 33 -21.64 21.10 -16.16
C SER A 33 -20.35 21.17 -16.98
N LYS A 34 -20.46 21.11 -18.32
CA LYS A 34 -19.31 21.22 -19.22
C LYS A 34 -18.61 22.58 -19.08
N CYS A 35 -17.29 22.57 -19.26
CA CYS A 35 -16.47 23.77 -19.12
C CYS A 35 -16.76 24.83 -20.20
N ASN A 36 -16.67 26.13 -19.86
CA ASN A 36 -16.84 27.21 -20.84
C ASN A 36 -15.49 27.47 -21.53
N ARG A 37 -15.52 27.81 -22.82
CA ARG A 37 -14.39 27.87 -23.75
C ARG A 37 -13.19 28.68 -23.22
N SER A 38 -13.43 29.83 -22.58
CA SER A 38 -12.37 30.69 -22.04
C SER A 38 -11.71 30.14 -20.78
N LYS A 39 -12.50 29.59 -19.84
CA LYS A 39 -12.00 29.04 -18.57
C LYS A 39 -11.30 27.68 -18.73
N THR A 40 -11.63 26.94 -19.78
CA THR A 40 -11.04 25.62 -20.06
C THR A 40 -9.53 25.74 -20.36
N LEU A 41 -9.11 26.80 -21.04
CA LEU A 41 -7.71 27.02 -21.41
C LEU A 41 -6.81 27.24 -20.19
N GLU A 42 -7.28 28.00 -19.22
CA GLU A 42 -6.56 28.30 -17.98
C GLU A 42 -6.46 27.05 -17.10
N GLN A 43 -7.55 26.31 -16.96
CA GLN A 43 -7.56 25.03 -16.24
C GLN A 43 -6.64 23.98 -16.85
N LEU A 44 -6.58 23.88 -18.19
CA LEU A 44 -5.68 22.96 -18.88
C LEU A 44 -4.20 23.31 -18.65
N LYS A 45 -3.84 24.59 -18.58
CA LYS A 45 -2.47 25.03 -18.27
C LYS A 45 -2.07 24.68 -16.85
N ILE A 46 -2.97 24.91 -15.89
CA ILE A 46 -2.75 24.55 -14.48
C ILE A 46 -2.58 23.03 -14.38
N MET A 47 -3.49 22.27 -14.98
CA MET A 47 -3.44 20.81 -14.97
C MET A 47 -2.17 20.28 -15.63
N SER A 48 -1.75 20.85 -16.77
CA SER A 48 -0.50 20.42 -17.42
C SER A 48 0.70 20.67 -16.53
N SER A 49 0.78 21.85 -15.89
CA SER A 49 1.87 22.17 -14.96
C SER A 49 1.94 21.23 -13.76
N PHE A 50 0.79 20.80 -13.23
CA PHE A 50 0.72 19.80 -12.16
C PHE A 50 1.15 18.42 -12.66
N THR A 51 0.69 17.98 -13.82
CA THR A 51 1.06 16.64 -14.35
C THR A 51 2.52 16.52 -14.75
N THR A 52 3.18 17.63 -15.11
CA THR A 52 4.61 17.64 -15.43
C THR A 52 5.52 17.69 -14.21
N GLN A 53 4.97 17.96 -13.03
CA GLN A 53 5.75 18.00 -11.79
C GLN A 53 5.88 16.58 -11.24
N GLU A 54 7.12 16.10 -11.08
CA GLU A 54 7.43 14.74 -10.57
C GLU A 54 6.78 14.47 -9.19
N ASP A 55 6.47 15.53 -8.44
CA ASP A 55 5.89 15.45 -7.10
C ASP A 55 4.36 15.29 -7.07
N ALA A 56 3.66 15.27 -8.21
CA ALA A 56 2.20 15.16 -8.21
C ALA A 56 1.71 13.89 -7.48
N ILE A 57 2.47 12.80 -7.61
CA ILE A 57 2.23 11.53 -6.92
C ILE A 57 2.55 11.63 -5.42
N MET A 58 3.52 12.45 -5.02
CA MET A 58 3.84 12.66 -3.59
C MET A 58 2.83 13.56 -2.89
N HIS A 59 2.29 14.55 -3.60
CA HIS A 59 1.24 15.44 -3.07
C HIS A 59 -0.10 14.72 -2.95
N CYS A 60 -0.42 13.87 -3.92
CA CYS A 60 -1.58 13.01 -3.83
C CYS A 60 -1.25 11.80 -2.97
N LYS A 61 -1.69 11.77 -1.70
CA LYS A 61 -1.59 10.61 -0.81
C LYS A 61 -2.50 9.46 -1.27
N CYS A 62 -2.32 9.00 -2.51
CA CYS A 62 -3.06 7.93 -3.13
C CYS A 62 -2.77 6.65 -2.37
N LEU A 63 -3.78 6.11 -1.70
CA LEU A 63 -3.67 4.79 -1.11
C LEU A 63 -3.52 3.76 -2.24
N SER A 64 -2.51 2.89 -2.15
CA SER A 64 -2.40 1.73 -3.03
C SER A 64 -3.61 0.82 -2.80
N LEU A 65 -4.37 0.52 -3.86
CA LEU A 65 -5.44 -0.47 -3.80
C LEU A 65 -4.82 -1.86 -3.64
N CYS A 66 -5.39 -2.68 -2.76
CA CYS A 66 -4.91 -4.05 -2.52
C CYS A 66 -5.38 -5.04 -3.59
N ASP A 67 -6.50 -4.73 -4.26
CA ASP A 67 -7.05 -5.54 -5.33
C ASP A 67 -6.93 -4.76 -6.64
N VAL A 68 -5.98 -5.17 -7.47
CA VAL A 68 -5.67 -4.55 -8.75
C VAL A 68 -5.57 -5.65 -9.78
N THR A 69 -6.37 -5.52 -10.84
CA THR A 69 -6.23 -6.35 -12.04
C THR A 69 -5.35 -5.59 -13.03
N GLU A 70 -4.22 -6.19 -13.39
CA GLU A 70 -3.31 -5.64 -14.41
C GLU A 70 -3.36 -6.51 -15.67
N GLU A 71 -3.46 -5.85 -16.81
CA GLU A 71 -3.46 -6.50 -18.12
C GLU A 71 -2.11 -6.28 -18.80
N ALA A 72 -1.42 -7.37 -19.09
CA ALA A 72 -0.17 -7.32 -19.84
C ALA A 72 -0.49 -7.28 -21.33
N ILE A 73 -0.17 -6.17 -21.99
CA ILE A 73 -0.40 -5.97 -23.42
C ILE A 73 0.92 -6.19 -24.17
N THR A 74 0.87 -7.04 -25.19
CA THR A 74 1.97 -7.23 -26.16
C THR A 74 1.56 -6.62 -27.49
N HIS A 75 2.47 -5.87 -28.11
CA HIS A 75 2.23 -5.20 -29.38
C HIS A 75 3.12 -5.81 -30.46
N ASP A 76 2.49 -6.38 -31.48
CA ASP A 76 3.16 -6.78 -32.71
C ASP A 76 2.68 -5.86 -33.83
N GLN A 77 3.64 -5.25 -34.54
CA GLN A 77 3.35 -4.37 -35.67
C GLN A 77 3.80 -5.05 -36.96
N ILE A 78 2.85 -5.23 -37.87
CA ILE A 78 3.14 -5.67 -39.24
C ILE A 78 2.98 -4.44 -40.13
N PRO A 79 4.04 -4.00 -40.82
CA PRO A 79 3.93 -2.86 -41.73
C PRO A 79 2.98 -3.21 -42.88
N TYR A 80 1.87 -2.48 -42.97
CA TYR A 80 0.90 -2.59 -44.05
C TYR A 80 0.74 -1.20 -44.70
N ASP A 81 0.68 -1.15 -46.02
CA ASP A 81 0.92 0.09 -46.78
C ASP A 81 -0.23 1.11 -46.71
N ASP A 82 -1.50 0.70 -46.49
CA ASP A 82 -2.63 1.61 -46.65
C ASP A 82 -3.70 1.61 -45.54
N ASP A 83 -3.79 0.57 -44.70
CA ASP A 83 -4.82 0.49 -43.64
C ASP A 83 -4.24 0.05 -42.28
N SER A 84 -4.60 0.77 -41.22
CA SER A 84 -4.29 0.39 -39.84
C SER A 84 -5.38 -0.52 -39.28
N ILE A 85 -5.20 -1.83 -39.45
CA ILE A 85 -6.05 -2.84 -38.82
C ILE A 85 -5.52 -3.09 -37.40
N LEU A 86 -6.37 -2.84 -36.40
CA LEU A 86 -6.10 -3.23 -35.01
C LEU A 86 -6.84 -4.53 -34.71
N GLU A 87 -6.10 -5.63 -34.63
CA GLU A 87 -6.62 -6.90 -34.12
C GLU A 87 -6.27 -7.04 -32.64
N VAL A 88 -7.28 -7.24 -31.80
CA VAL A 88 -7.10 -7.49 -30.37
C VAL A 88 -7.63 -8.88 -30.05
N PHE A 89 -6.73 -9.75 -29.61
CA PHE A 89 -7.07 -11.10 -29.19
C PHE A 89 -6.36 -11.45 -27.90
N VAL A 90 -6.91 -12.42 -27.17
CA VAL A 90 -6.30 -12.93 -25.95
C VAL A 90 -5.40 -14.10 -26.31
N VAL A 91 -4.10 -13.95 -26.03
CA VAL A 91 -3.11 -14.99 -26.35
C VAL A 91 -3.37 -16.27 -25.56
N ASN A 92 -3.69 -16.14 -24.27
CA ASN A 92 -3.84 -17.27 -23.35
C ASN A 92 -4.99 -17.04 -22.36
N SER A 93 -5.73 -18.11 -22.04
CA SER A 93 -6.83 -18.08 -21.04
C SER A 93 -6.37 -18.21 -19.59
N TYR A 94 -5.12 -17.81 -19.30
CA TYR A 94 -4.53 -17.95 -17.98
C TYR A 94 -4.44 -16.59 -17.31
N VAL A 95 -5.07 -16.48 -16.15
CA VAL A 95 -4.98 -15.31 -15.28
C VAL A 95 -3.88 -15.57 -14.26
N ARG A 96 -2.93 -14.66 -14.18
CA ARG A 96 -1.88 -14.67 -13.14
C ARG A 96 -2.41 -13.91 -11.94
N THR A 97 -2.71 -14.63 -10.87
CA THR A 97 -3.11 -14.03 -9.61
C THR A 97 -1.89 -13.91 -8.71
N LEU A 98 -1.50 -12.67 -8.44
CA LEU A 98 -0.44 -12.33 -7.49
C LEU A 98 -1.09 -12.00 -6.14
N GLN A 99 -0.87 -12.86 -5.15
CA GLN A 99 -1.38 -12.62 -3.80
C GLN A 99 -0.22 -12.47 -2.83
N GLU A 100 -0.20 -11.36 -2.12
CA GLU A 100 0.72 -11.12 -1.01
C GLU A 100 0.12 -11.70 0.27
N ARG A 101 0.87 -12.56 0.96
CA ARG A 101 0.47 -13.15 2.23
C ARG A 101 1.57 -12.92 3.26
N PHE A 102 1.20 -12.78 4.53
CA PHE A 102 2.18 -12.76 5.60
C PHE A 102 2.98 -14.07 5.60
N SER A 103 4.30 -13.93 5.61
CA SER A 103 5.23 -15.06 5.60
C SER A 103 5.12 -15.94 6.83
N TYR A 104 4.68 -15.32 7.92
CA TYR A 104 4.61 -15.91 9.22
C TYR A 104 3.25 -15.57 9.83
N ASP A 105 2.52 -16.60 10.23
CA ASP A 105 1.20 -16.46 10.84
C ASP A 105 1.34 -16.32 12.36
N ILE A 106 0.34 -15.72 13.00
CA ILE A 106 0.25 -15.62 14.47
C ILE A 106 0.30 -17.02 15.11
N ILE A 107 -0.21 -18.04 14.40
CA ILE A 107 -0.19 -19.43 14.87
C ILE A 107 1.24 -19.94 15.00
N PHE A 108 2.08 -19.71 13.99
CA PHE A 108 3.50 -20.10 14.04
C PHE A 108 4.24 -19.33 15.14
N LEU A 109 3.91 -18.05 15.35
CA LEU A 109 4.48 -17.25 16.44
C LEU A 109 4.18 -17.85 17.81
N LEU A 110 2.92 -18.20 18.04
CA LEU A 110 2.49 -18.80 19.30
C LEU A 110 3.10 -20.19 19.50
N CYS A 111 3.27 -20.97 18.42
CA CYS A 111 3.96 -22.25 18.47
C CYS A 111 5.44 -22.09 18.86
N ASP A 112 6.16 -21.12 18.30
CA ASP A 112 7.57 -20.90 18.60
C ASP A 112 7.78 -20.33 20.01
N ILE A 113 6.93 -19.39 20.45
CA ILE A 113 6.95 -18.88 21.83
C ILE A 113 6.63 -20.01 22.80
N GLY A 114 5.55 -20.76 22.53
CA GLY A 114 5.12 -21.88 23.37
C GLY A 114 6.15 -23.00 23.46
N GLY A 115 6.78 -23.34 22.32
CA GLY A 115 7.84 -24.34 22.25
C GLY A 115 9.06 -23.94 23.05
N ASN A 116 9.52 -22.69 22.92
CA ASN A 116 10.65 -22.19 23.70
C ASN A 116 10.33 -22.07 25.19
N MET A 117 9.15 -21.56 25.57
CA MET A 117 8.73 -21.52 26.97
C MET A 117 8.62 -22.93 27.57
N GLY A 118 8.07 -23.88 26.82
CA GLY A 118 8.00 -25.28 27.21
C GLY A 118 9.38 -25.91 27.39
N LEU A 119 10.32 -25.63 26.48
CA LEU A 119 11.68 -26.16 26.54
C LEU A 119 12.48 -25.59 27.72
N TYR A 120 12.44 -24.28 27.94
CA TYR A 120 13.26 -23.63 28.97
C TYR A 120 12.68 -23.76 30.38
N PHE A 121 11.35 -23.66 30.52
CA PHE A 121 10.69 -23.65 31.83
C PHE A 121 9.96 -24.95 32.16
N GLY A 122 9.77 -25.86 31.20
CA GLY A 122 8.88 -27.03 31.37
C GLY A 122 7.42 -26.61 31.55
N MET A 123 7.07 -25.38 31.18
CA MET A 123 5.75 -24.81 31.40
C MET A 123 4.84 -25.06 30.20
N SER A 124 3.63 -25.52 30.47
CA SER A 124 2.55 -25.61 29.48
C SER A 124 1.54 -24.47 29.66
N CYS A 125 0.64 -24.28 28.70
CA CYS A 125 -0.43 -23.29 28.80
C CYS A 125 -1.28 -23.47 30.08
N LEU A 126 -1.48 -24.72 30.52
CA LEU A 126 -2.20 -25.03 31.77
C LEU A 126 -1.48 -24.46 33.01
N THR A 127 -0.15 -24.53 33.05
CA THR A 127 0.63 -23.97 34.17
C THR A 127 0.51 -22.45 34.25
N LEU A 128 0.38 -21.76 33.10
CA LEU A 128 0.15 -20.32 33.06
C LEU A 128 -1.25 -19.95 33.59
N VAL A 129 -2.29 -20.71 33.24
CA VAL A 129 -3.64 -20.51 33.77
C VAL A 129 -3.66 -20.74 35.28
N GLU A 130 -2.98 -21.76 35.77
CA GLU A 130 -2.89 -22.04 37.20
C GLU A 130 -2.16 -20.90 37.96
N ILE A 131 -1.04 -20.40 37.42
CA ILE A 131 -0.34 -19.24 37.95
C ILE A 131 -1.26 -18.01 37.94
N PHE A 132 -1.98 -17.77 36.85
CA PHE A 132 -2.90 -16.64 36.75
C PHE A 132 -3.99 -16.71 37.82
N VAL A 133 -4.65 -17.86 37.97
CA VAL A 133 -5.68 -18.06 39.01
C VAL A 133 -5.09 -17.88 40.42
N HIS A 134 -3.88 -18.37 40.67
CA HIS A 134 -3.21 -18.20 41.96
C HIS A 134 -2.83 -16.73 42.22
N CYS A 135 -2.28 -16.05 41.22
CA CYS A 135 -1.96 -14.62 41.24
C CYS A 135 -3.22 -13.76 41.41
N SER A 136 -4.35 -14.10 40.80
CA SER A 136 -5.62 -13.38 40.99
C SER A 136 -6.23 -13.58 42.37
N LYS A 137 -5.87 -14.64 43.10
CA LYS A 137 -6.27 -14.86 44.51
C LYS A 137 -5.36 -14.14 45.52
N LEU A 138 -4.12 -13.84 45.15
CA LEU A 138 -3.13 -13.13 45.98
C LEU A 138 -3.44 -11.64 46.32
N PRO A 139 -4.09 -10.80 45.48
CA PRO A 139 -4.39 -9.41 45.84
C PRO A 139 -5.36 -9.26 47.03
N CYS A 140 -6.04 -10.33 47.45
CA CYS A 140 -6.95 -10.28 48.59
C CYS A 140 -6.30 -10.58 49.96
N ILE A 141 -5.03 -11.03 50.01
CA ILE A 141 -4.41 -11.50 51.27
C ILE A 141 -3.43 -10.48 51.90
N ASN A 142 -2.86 -9.53 51.14
CA ASN A 142 -1.79 -8.66 51.65
C ASN A 142 -2.18 -7.24 52.10
N PHE A 143 -3.46 -6.94 52.33
CA PHE A 143 -3.87 -5.63 52.90
C PHE A 143 -4.78 -5.70 54.14
N LYS A 144 -4.92 -6.85 54.80
CA LYS A 144 -5.60 -6.93 56.11
C LYS A 144 -4.62 -7.25 57.25
N LYS A 145 -4.27 -6.17 57.97
CA LYS A 145 -3.89 -6.06 59.39
C LYS A 145 -3.14 -7.25 60.03
N THR A 146 -1.93 -6.98 60.50
CA THR A 146 -1.52 -7.48 61.83
C THR A 146 -1.27 -6.32 62.76
N THR A 147 -2.23 -6.16 63.66
CA THR A 147 -2.31 -5.26 64.80
C THR A 147 -1.16 -5.45 65.79
N THR A 148 -0.84 -4.32 66.39
CA THR A 148 0.20 -4.01 67.38
C THR A 148 -0.09 -4.72 68.71
N ALA A 149 0.40 -5.94 68.91
CA ALA A 149 0.44 -6.58 70.24
C ALA A 149 1.54 -7.65 70.40
N ASN A 150 2.42 -7.84 69.40
CA ASN A 150 3.38 -8.95 69.38
C ASN A 150 4.85 -8.52 69.23
N SER A 151 5.17 -7.24 69.47
CA SER A 151 6.54 -6.70 69.31
C SER A 151 7.49 -7.12 70.44
N LYS A 152 7.00 -7.25 71.69
CA LYS A 152 7.84 -7.63 72.84
C LYS A 152 8.28 -9.11 72.83
N MET A 153 7.44 -10.02 72.31
CA MET A 153 7.79 -11.44 72.21
C MET A 153 8.68 -11.72 70.99
N ARG A 154 8.50 -10.97 69.89
CA ARG A 154 9.39 -11.03 68.72
C ARG A 154 10.82 -10.63 69.05
N ASN A 155 11.05 -9.57 69.84
CA ASN A 155 12.42 -9.15 70.17
C ASN A 155 13.21 -10.19 71.00
N LYS A 156 12.53 -10.98 71.83
CA LYS A 156 13.16 -12.09 72.58
C LYS A 156 13.40 -13.33 71.71
N ILE A 157 12.50 -13.63 70.78
CA ILE A 157 12.69 -14.71 69.80
C ILE A 157 13.79 -14.33 68.79
N GLN A 158 13.90 -13.05 68.42
CA GLN A 158 14.89 -12.52 67.49
C GLN A 158 16.31 -12.56 68.06
N THR A 159 16.48 -12.27 69.35
CA THR A 159 17.79 -12.38 70.03
C THR A 159 18.25 -13.83 70.22
N ILE A 160 17.33 -14.79 70.41
CA ILE A 160 17.65 -16.23 70.47
C ILE A 160 17.95 -16.80 69.07
N LEU A 161 17.22 -16.36 68.04
CA LEU A 161 17.49 -16.73 66.63
C LEU A 161 18.81 -16.16 66.12
N GLU A 162 19.19 -14.93 66.52
CA GLU A 162 20.47 -14.31 66.14
C GLU A 162 21.67 -15.04 66.75
N LYS A 163 21.51 -15.58 67.97
CA LYS A 163 22.54 -16.40 68.62
C LYS A 163 22.74 -17.74 67.92
N ASN A 164 21.66 -18.36 67.41
CA ASN A 164 21.71 -19.61 66.64
C ASN A 164 22.03 -19.41 65.14
N GLN A 165 21.95 -18.19 64.60
CA GLN A 165 22.26 -17.88 63.19
C GLN A 165 23.76 -17.64 62.92
N LYS A 166 24.57 -17.32 63.95
CA LYS A 166 26.02 -17.14 63.76
C LYS A 166 26.76 -18.42 63.38
N GLU A 167 26.21 -19.61 63.67
CA GLU A 167 26.79 -20.90 63.24
C GLU A 167 26.32 -21.39 61.85
N LYS A 168 25.27 -20.77 61.24
CA LYS A 168 24.74 -21.17 59.91
C LYS A 168 25.15 -20.26 58.74
N LYS A 169 26.10 -19.34 58.96
CA LYS A 169 26.55 -18.35 57.95
C LYS A 169 27.22 -18.94 56.71
N GLN A 170 27.52 -20.24 56.67
CA GLN A 170 28.17 -20.88 55.51
C GLN A 170 27.20 -21.32 54.38
N SER A 171 25.87 -21.14 54.52
CA SER A 171 24.88 -21.57 53.50
C SER A 171 24.18 -20.46 52.71
N PHE A 172 24.37 -19.19 53.10
CA PHE A 172 23.73 -18.04 52.46
C PHE A 172 24.17 -17.74 51.00
N PRO A 173 25.44 -17.85 50.59
CA PRO A 173 25.83 -17.52 49.22
C PRO A 173 25.20 -18.47 48.18
N LYS A 174 24.93 -19.73 48.56
CA LYS A 174 24.31 -20.73 47.67
C LYS A 174 22.84 -20.42 47.35
N LYS A 175 22.12 -19.71 48.22
CA LYS A 175 20.71 -19.33 47.97
C LYS A 175 20.60 -18.13 47.04
N ILE A 176 21.43 -17.12 47.26
CA ILE A 176 21.47 -15.91 46.41
C ILE A 176 21.87 -16.28 44.98
N LEU A 177 22.88 -17.15 44.82
CA LEU A 177 23.31 -17.65 43.51
C LEU A 177 22.20 -18.37 42.74
N LYS A 178 21.36 -19.17 43.43
CA LYS A 178 20.23 -19.86 42.78
C LYS A 178 19.16 -18.88 42.29
N ILE A 179 18.93 -17.79 43.03
CA ILE A 179 17.95 -16.77 42.65
C ILE A 179 18.48 -15.95 41.47
N SER A 180 19.75 -15.57 41.49
CA SER A 180 20.35 -14.79 40.39
C SER A 180 20.37 -15.57 39.07
N ILE A 181 20.68 -16.88 39.10
CA ILE A 181 20.63 -17.74 37.91
C ILE A 181 19.21 -17.80 37.33
N LYS A 182 18.18 -17.96 38.18
CA LYS A 182 16.78 -17.97 37.72
C LYS A 182 16.38 -16.64 37.10
N LEU A 183 16.75 -15.52 37.71
CA LEU A 183 16.46 -14.19 37.18
C LEU A 183 17.13 -13.97 35.82
N PHE A 184 18.40 -14.39 35.68
CA PHE A 184 19.14 -14.27 34.44
C PHE A 184 18.51 -15.11 33.31
N LEU A 185 18.08 -16.34 33.60
CA LEU A 185 17.35 -17.18 32.64
C LEU A 185 16.04 -16.54 32.19
N VAL A 186 15.29 -15.92 33.11
CA VAL A 186 14.06 -15.19 32.78
C VAL A 186 14.36 -14.00 31.86
N LEU A 187 15.41 -13.22 32.13
CA LEU A 187 15.80 -12.09 31.27
C LEU A 187 16.20 -12.54 29.86
N ILE A 188 16.96 -13.63 29.73
CA ILE A 188 17.31 -14.20 28.41
C ILE A 188 16.05 -14.62 27.66
N SER A 189 15.11 -15.30 28.34
CA SER A 189 13.86 -15.74 27.69
C SER A 189 12.99 -14.57 27.23
N LEU A 190 12.89 -13.49 28.02
CA LEU A 190 12.16 -12.28 27.64
C LEU A 190 12.83 -11.57 26.46
N TYR A 191 14.16 -11.50 26.45
CA TYR A 191 14.92 -10.95 25.33
C TYR A 191 14.72 -11.75 24.05
N TYR A 192 14.72 -13.07 24.14
CA TYR A 192 14.47 -13.95 23.00
C TYR A 192 13.05 -13.78 22.44
N ILE A 193 12.02 -13.76 23.32
CA ILE A 193 10.62 -13.53 22.92
C ILE A 193 10.47 -12.15 22.26
N TYR A 194 11.12 -11.12 22.81
CA TYR A 194 11.12 -9.78 22.22
C TYR A 194 11.70 -9.79 20.80
N ASN A 195 12.86 -10.40 20.59
CA ASN A 195 13.47 -10.50 19.27
C ASN A 195 12.59 -11.28 18.27
N LEU A 196 11.88 -12.30 18.74
CA LEU A 196 10.95 -13.08 17.91
C LEU A 196 9.76 -12.22 17.45
N ILE A 197 9.18 -11.43 18.36
CA ILE A 197 8.08 -10.50 18.07
C ILE A 197 8.55 -9.37 17.15
N ASP A 198 9.72 -8.79 17.42
CA ASP A 198 10.30 -7.74 16.56
C ASP A 198 10.55 -8.27 15.15
N SER A 199 11.11 -9.48 15.05
CA SER A 199 11.29 -10.15 13.76
C SER A 199 9.94 -10.39 13.07
N TYR A 200 8.92 -10.86 13.78
CA TYR A 200 7.57 -11.05 13.22
C TYR A 200 6.99 -9.77 12.62
N LEU A 201 7.19 -8.63 13.30
CA LEU A 201 6.73 -7.34 12.82
C LEU A 201 7.55 -6.81 11.64
N GLN A 202 8.81 -7.25 11.50
CA GLN A 202 9.71 -6.86 10.42
C GLN A 202 9.68 -7.80 9.21
N TYR A 203 9.26 -9.07 9.36
CA TYR A 203 9.37 -10.08 8.31
C TYR A 203 8.50 -9.71 7.09
N PRO A 204 9.04 -9.82 5.86
CA PRO A 204 8.35 -9.43 4.64
C PRO A 204 7.13 -10.31 4.34
N LEU A 205 6.15 -9.73 3.65
CA LEU A 205 5.08 -10.46 2.97
C LEU A 205 5.70 -11.36 1.89
N PHE A 206 5.39 -12.66 1.88
CA PHE A 206 5.73 -13.51 0.73
C PHE A 206 4.71 -13.28 -0.39
N LYS A 207 5.20 -13.16 -1.62
CA LYS A 207 4.37 -13.08 -2.81
C LYS A 207 4.14 -14.49 -3.36
N THR A 208 2.89 -14.93 -3.35
CA THR A 208 2.48 -16.18 -3.98
C THR A 208 1.97 -15.89 -5.38
N VAL A 209 2.56 -16.54 -6.37
CA VAL A 209 2.13 -16.47 -7.77
C VAL A 209 1.30 -17.72 -8.05
N SER A 210 0.02 -17.53 -8.33
CA SER A 210 -0.85 -18.62 -8.78
C SER A 210 -1.33 -18.35 -10.20
N LEU A 211 -1.40 -19.42 -10.99
CA LEU A 211 -1.82 -19.36 -12.38
C LEU A 211 -3.13 -20.11 -12.49
N ILE A 212 -4.23 -19.36 -12.57
CA ILE A 212 -5.59 -19.90 -12.59
C ILE A 212 -6.10 -19.79 -14.03
N ARG A 213 -6.70 -20.87 -14.54
CA ARG A 213 -7.34 -20.86 -15.85
C ARG A 213 -8.77 -20.35 -15.68
N ASP A 214 -9.08 -19.20 -16.28
CA ASP A 214 -10.44 -18.66 -16.25
C ASP A 214 -11.22 -19.21 -17.46
N PRO A 215 -12.38 -19.87 -17.26
CA PRO A 215 -13.20 -20.34 -18.37
C PRO A 215 -13.86 -19.21 -19.16
N ILE A 216 -14.00 -17.99 -18.59
CA ILE A 216 -14.70 -16.88 -19.22
C ILE A 216 -13.85 -15.62 -19.12
N ILE A 217 -13.20 -15.26 -20.23
CA ILE A 217 -12.41 -14.03 -20.30
C ILE A 217 -13.34 -12.89 -20.73
N GLN A 218 -13.58 -11.95 -19.81
CA GLN A 218 -14.25 -10.71 -20.17
C GLN A 218 -13.23 -9.77 -20.79
N PHE A 219 -13.45 -9.38 -22.04
CA PHE A 219 -12.60 -8.37 -22.66
C PHE A 219 -12.85 -7.01 -21.97
N PRO A 220 -11.79 -6.29 -21.60
CA PRO A 220 -11.92 -4.93 -21.12
C PRO A 220 -12.52 -4.04 -22.21
N LEU A 221 -13.03 -2.88 -21.80
CA LEU A 221 -13.42 -1.85 -22.75
C LEU A 221 -12.16 -1.33 -23.47
N ILE A 222 -11.97 -1.75 -24.73
CA ILE A 222 -10.89 -1.26 -25.57
C ILE A 222 -11.29 0.10 -26.13
N ILE A 223 -10.57 1.15 -25.72
CA ILE A 223 -10.71 2.49 -26.27
C ILE A 223 -9.55 2.72 -27.24
N VAL A 224 -9.84 2.68 -28.54
CA VAL A 224 -8.85 2.97 -29.58
C VAL A 224 -8.77 4.47 -29.77
N CYS A 225 -7.66 5.07 -29.34
CA CYS A 225 -7.33 6.46 -29.62
C CYS A 225 -6.66 6.56 -31.00
N GLY A 226 -7.47 6.62 -32.05
CA GLY A 226 -6.98 6.92 -33.39
C GLY A 226 -6.70 8.41 -33.57
N GLU A 227 -5.62 8.74 -34.29
CA GLU A 227 -5.35 10.12 -34.72
C GLU A 227 -6.07 10.38 -36.06
N SER A 228 -6.69 11.55 -36.21
CA SER A 228 -7.22 11.93 -37.52
C SER A 228 -6.06 12.26 -38.47
N SER A 229 -6.29 12.10 -39.78
CA SER A 229 -5.28 12.46 -40.80
C SER A 229 -4.83 13.92 -40.70
N GLU A 230 -5.71 14.82 -40.23
CA GLU A 230 -5.38 16.21 -39.94
C GLU A 230 -4.34 16.34 -38.82
N ILE A 231 -4.50 15.57 -37.73
CA ILE A 231 -3.54 15.54 -36.61
C ILE A 231 -2.20 14.95 -37.07
N THR A 232 -2.21 13.84 -37.82
CA THR A 232 -0.98 13.22 -38.33
C THR A 232 -0.23 14.17 -39.27
N ASN A 233 -0.94 14.87 -40.15
CA ASN A 233 -0.36 15.88 -41.03
C ASN A 233 0.22 17.07 -40.25
N ALA A 234 -0.48 17.52 -39.21
CA ALA A 234 0.01 18.58 -38.33
C ALA A 234 1.31 18.18 -37.60
N LYS A 235 1.38 16.94 -37.09
CA LYS A 235 2.62 16.42 -36.46
C LYS A 235 3.77 16.36 -37.45
N ARG A 236 3.53 15.85 -38.66
CA ARG A 236 4.55 15.77 -39.72
C ARG A 236 5.07 17.16 -40.11
N ASN A 237 4.19 18.16 -40.20
CA ASN A 237 4.58 19.54 -40.49
C ASN A 237 5.40 20.16 -39.35
N LEU A 238 4.99 19.93 -38.10
CA LEU A 238 5.73 20.39 -36.93
C LEU A 238 7.10 19.72 -36.81
N ALA A 239 7.19 18.41 -37.05
CA ALA A 239 8.44 17.64 -37.07
C ALA A 239 9.45 18.23 -38.06
N LYS A 240 8.99 18.55 -39.28
CA LYS A 240 9.81 19.22 -40.29
C LYS A 240 10.33 20.58 -39.84
N GLN A 241 9.52 21.37 -39.13
CA GLN A 241 9.92 22.68 -38.63
C GLN A 241 10.91 22.60 -37.46
N LEU A 242 10.77 21.57 -36.61
CA LEU A 242 11.65 21.34 -35.45
C LEU A 242 12.88 20.49 -35.78
N ASN A 243 12.99 19.99 -37.02
CA ASN A 243 14.01 19.03 -37.44
C ASN A 243 14.06 17.79 -36.52
N SER A 244 12.89 17.31 -36.09
CA SER A 244 12.73 16.17 -35.19
C SER A 244 11.99 15.00 -35.87
N ASN A 245 12.02 13.81 -35.27
CA ASN A 245 11.24 12.67 -35.76
C ASN A 245 9.76 12.83 -35.38
N CYS A 246 8.85 12.54 -36.31
CA CYS A 246 7.40 12.64 -36.12
C CYS A 246 6.87 11.70 -35.02
N GLU A 247 7.50 10.54 -34.84
CA GLU A 247 7.10 9.54 -33.86
C GLU A 247 7.32 9.99 -32.41
N LEU A 248 8.23 10.93 -32.19
CA LEU A 248 8.53 11.47 -30.86
C LEU A 248 7.56 12.58 -30.45
N LEU A 249 6.73 13.08 -31.37
CA LEU A 249 5.79 14.18 -31.10
C LEU A 249 4.48 13.65 -30.53
N GLN A 250 4.21 14.08 -29.30
CA GLN A 250 2.95 13.84 -28.61
C GLN A 250 1.86 14.78 -29.10
N PHE A 251 0.61 14.44 -28.84
CA PHE A 251 -0.54 15.29 -29.17
C PHE A 251 -0.43 16.69 -28.55
N VAL A 252 0.12 16.80 -27.34
CA VAL A 252 0.32 18.08 -26.63
C VAL A 252 1.36 18.97 -27.33
N ASP A 253 2.35 18.37 -28.00
CA ASP A 253 3.38 19.13 -28.74
C ASP A 253 2.78 19.91 -29.91
N LEU A 254 1.59 19.54 -30.39
CA LEU A 254 0.87 20.34 -31.37
C LEU A 254 0.40 21.70 -30.84
N LEU A 255 0.52 21.97 -29.54
CA LEU A 255 0.32 23.31 -28.98
C LEU A 255 1.58 24.18 -29.03
N HIS A 256 2.71 23.64 -29.53
CA HIS A 256 3.94 24.38 -29.71
C HIS A 256 3.71 25.60 -30.63
N LYS A 257 4.45 26.69 -30.38
CA LYS A 257 4.33 27.99 -31.08
C LYS A 257 4.42 27.89 -32.62
N SER A 258 5.12 26.89 -33.12
CA SER A 258 5.31 26.67 -34.57
C SER A 258 4.17 25.87 -35.23
N SER A 259 3.35 25.19 -34.43
CA SER A 259 2.24 24.38 -34.93
C SER A 259 1.06 25.25 -35.39
N GLN A 260 0.28 24.75 -36.35
CA GLN A 260 -0.97 25.39 -36.79
C GLN A 260 -2.01 25.52 -35.67
N PHE A 261 -1.88 24.71 -34.62
CA PHE A 261 -2.73 24.73 -33.43
C PHE A 261 -2.16 25.56 -32.28
N ALA A 262 -1.10 26.33 -32.51
CA ALA A 262 -0.53 27.25 -31.52
C ALA A 262 -1.62 28.17 -30.94
N ASN A 263 -1.78 28.16 -29.62
CA ASN A 263 -2.81 28.90 -28.88
C ASN A 263 -4.27 28.55 -29.26
N LYS A 264 -4.53 27.43 -29.94
CA LYS A 264 -5.86 27.01 -30.38
C LYS A 264 -6.19 25.56 -29.95
N PRO A 265 -6.15 25.22 -28.65
CA PRO A 265 -6.40 23.84 -28.19
C PRO A 265 -7.80 23.33 -28.51
N LEU A 266 -8.78 24.21 -28.68
CA LEU A 266 -10.12 23.79 -29.07
C LEU A 266 -10.21 23.35 -30.53
N GLN A 267 -9.46 23.99 -31.43
CA GLN A 267 -9.37 23.53 -32.82
C GLN A 267 -8.61 22.21 -32.90
N LEU A 268 -7.54 22.07 -32.11
CA LEU A 268 -6.81 20.81 -31.98
C LEU A 268 -7.74 19.66 -31.50
N TRP A 269 -8.60 19.95 -30.52
CA TRP A 269 -9.60 19.02 -30.01
C TRP A 269 -10.70 18.67 -31.03
N GLU A 270 -11.22 19.68 -31.74
CA GLU A 270 -12.19 19.46 -32.81
C GLU A 270 -11.60 18.60 -33.94
N ALA A 271 -10.33 18.82 -34.30
CA ALA A 271 -9.60 18.04 -35.30
C ALA A 271 -9.36 16.59 -34.87
N SER A 272 -9.06 16.34 -33.58
CA SER A 272 -8.87 14.97 -33.08
C SER A 272 -10.19 14.18 -33.03
N THR A 273 -11.29 14.84 -32.73
CA THR A 273 -12.62 14.19 -32.67
C THR A 273 -13.27 13.93 -34.03
N LEU A 274 -12.71 14.46 -35.13
CA LEU A 274 -13.27 14.31 -36.47
C LEU A 274 -13.36 12.85 -36.92
N MET A 275 -12.38 12.02 -36.54
CA MET A 275 -12.34 10.59 -36.87
C MET A 275 -13.59 9.85 -36.33
N TYR A 276 -14.00 10.17 -35.10
CA TYR A 276 -15.16 9.53 -34.47
C TYR A 276 -16.47 9.84 -35.22
N LYS A 277 -16.60 11.07 -35.74
CA LYS A 277 -17.76 11.47 -36.54
C LYS A 277 -17.83 10.73 -37.87
N GLN A 278 -16.69 10.41 -38.48
CA GLN A 278 -16.63 9.64 -39.72
C GLN A 278 -17.01 8.17 -39.48
N LEU A 279 -16.49 7.56 -38.41
CA LEU A 279 -16.85 6.19 -38.02
C LEU A 279 -18.33 6.02 -37.67
N GLN A 280 -18.93 7.00 -36.98
CA GLN A 280 -20.37 6.97 -36.68
C GLN A 280 -21.27 7.09 -37.92
N ARG A 281 -20.80 7.76 -38.98
CA ARG A 281 -21.54 7.83 -40.26
C ARG A 281 -21.45 6.51 -41.01
N SER A 282 -20.26 5.92 -41.07
CA SER A 282 -20.04 4.62 -41.72
C SER A 282 -20.84 3.46 -41.10
N LYS A 283 -21.16 3.51 -39.80
CA LYS A 283 -22.04 2.52 -39.14
C LYS A 283 -23.54 2.66 -39.45
N LYS A 284 -23.98 3.73 -40.09
CA LYS A 284 -25.40 3.99 -40.40
C LYS A 284 -25.80 3.65 -41.83
N ASP A 285 -24.83 3.43 -42.71
CA ASP A 285 -24.99 2.99 -44.09
C ASP A 285 -24.74 1.48 -44.19
#